data_AF-A0A8K0ND50-F1
#
_entry.id   AF-A0A8K0ND50-F1
#
_cell.length_a   1.000
_cell.length_b   1.000
_cell.length_c   1.000
_cell.angle_alpha   90.00
_cell.angle_beta   90.00
_cell.angle_gamma   90.00
#
_symmetry.space_group_name_H-M   'P 1'
#
loop_
_entity.id
_entity.type
_entity.pdbx_description
1 polymer ?
#
loop_
_entity_poly.entity_id
_entity_poly.type
_entity_poly.pdbx_seq_one_letter_code
_entity_poly.pdbx_strand_id
1 'polypeptide(L)'
;MARTSRKKLQKQLRFWMIYLWQALAKTLTVTELAYLQEQFALLGPNKNGYISLQNLKMALLKNSTDAVKYSRVLDFVSMVSSLQYRKLDFEEFAAAAVSVYQMEGLDGWEQHARSAYELFEKDGNRPIMIEELASELGLSPSVPVHVVLQDWVRHSDGKLSFLGFLKLLHGISSCSIPKA
;
A
#
# COMPACT_ATOMS: atom_id res chain seq x y z
N MET A 1 1.51 -4.18 29.30
CA MET A 1 2.18 -4.98 28.24
C MET A 1 1.40 -5.03 26.90
N ALA A 2 0.09 -5.27 26.88
CA ALA A 2 -0.67 -5.47 25.61
C ALA A 2 -0.67 -4.30 24.59
N ARG A 3 -0.66 -3.02 25.05
CA ARG A 3 -0.62 -1.85 24.15
C ARG A 3 0.70 -1.70 23.38
N THR A 4 1.82 -2.10 23.99
CA THR A 4 3.14 -2.01 23.38
C THR A 4 3.33 -3.07 22.30
N SER A 5 2.80 -4.28 22.52
CA SER A 5 2.79 -5.36 21.52
C SER A 5 1.92 -5.01 20.31
N ARG A 6 0.71 -4.46 20.49
CA ARG A 6 -0.13 -3.99 19.37
C ARG A 6 0.54 -2.89 18.53
N LYS A 7 1.17 -1.91 19.17
CA LYS A 7 1.90 -0.84 18.45
C LYS A 7 3.10 -1.38 17.68
N LYS A 8 3.79 -2.41 18.21
CA LYS A 8 4.91 -3.07 17.53
C LYS A 8 4.44 -3.91 16.34
N LEU A 9 3.31 -4.62 16.50
CA LEU A 9 2.64 -5.37 15.44
C LEU A 9 2.20 -4.44 14.30
N GLN A 10 1.42 -3.40 14.61
CA GLN A 10 0.95 -2.43 13.61
C GLN A 10 2.11 -1.75 12.88
N LYS A 11 3.24 -1.53 13.56
CA LYS A 11 4.43 -0.95 12.93
C LYS A 11 5.13 -1.94 12.00
N GLN A 12 5.23 -3.22 12.38
CA GLN A 12 5.75 -4.26 11.48
C GLN A 12 4.82 -4.52 10.29
N LEU A 13 3.51 -4.58 10.50
CA LEU A 13 2.53 -4.84 9.45
C LEU A 13 2.38 -3.67 8.47
N ARG A 14 2.43 -2.42 8.94
CA ARG A 14 2.53 -1.25 8.05
C ARG A 14 3.81 -1.29 7.22
N PHE A 15 4.91 -1.74 7.79
CA PHE A 15 6.18 -1.88 7.07
C PHE A 15 6.08 -2.99 6.02
N TRP A 16 5.42 -4.09 6.36
CA TRP A 16 5.21 -5.23 5.48
C TRP A 16 4.30 -4.92 4.28
N MET A 17 3.21 -4.16 4.49
CA MET A 17 2.40 -3.65 3.39
C MET A 17 3.22 -2.77 2.45
N ILE A 18 4.05 -1.86 2.98
CA ILE A 18 4.91 -0.99 2.14
C ILE A 18 5.80 -1.83 1.21
N TYR A 19 6.44 -2.90 1.71
CA TYR A 19 7.26 -3.77 0.85
C TYR A 19 6.47 -4.47 -0.25
N LEU A 20 5.24 -4.88 0.04
CA LEU A 20 4.36 -5.52 -0.93
C LEU A 20 4.00 -4.54 -2.06
N TRP A 21 3.64 -3.30 -1.73
CA TRP A 21 3.35 -2.26 -2.72
C TRP A 21 4.61 -1.79 -3.48
N GLN A 22 5.76 -1.71 -2.80
CA GLN A 22 7.05 -1.39 -3.43
C GLN A 22 7.47 -2.47 -4.42
N ALA A 23 7.30 -3.75 -4.08
CA ALA A 23 7.63 -4.84 -4.98
C ALA A 23 6.82 -4.76 -6.28
N LEU A 24 5.55 -4.36 -6.19
CA LEU A 24 4.71 -4.14 -7.37
C LEU A 24 5.13 -2.91 -8.17
N ALA A 25 5.38 -1.78 -7.50
CA ALA A 25 5.85 -0.56 -8.15
C ALA A 25 7.19 -0.75 -8.89
N LYS A 26 8.05 -1.66 -8.42
CA LYS A 26 9.31 -2.03 -9.10
C LYS A 26 9.11 -2.81 -10.40
N THR A 27 7.91 -3.32 -10.67
CA THR A 27 7.60 -4.02 -11.93
C THR A 27 7.05 -3.10 -13.03
N LEU A 28 6.86 -1.81 -12.71
CA LEU A 28 6.39 -0.83 -13.68
C LEU A 28 7.35 -0.72 -14.86
N THR A 29 6.77 -0.52 -16.05
CA THR A 29 7.52 -0.26 -17.27
C THR A 29 8.28 1.07 -17.16
N VAL A 30 9.29 1.25 -18.03
CA VAL A 30 10.06 2.51 -18.10
C VAL A 30 9.14 3.71 -18.34
N THR A 31 8.10 3.56 -19.16
CA THR A 31 7.14 4.63 -19.45
C THR A 31 6.28 4.98 -18.24
N GLU A 32 5.79 3.98 -17.50
CA GLU A 32 5.00 4.22 -16.29
C GLU A 32 5.84 4.86 -15.19
N LEU A 33 7.09 4.42 -15.02
CA LEU A 33 8.04 5.04 -14.09
C LEU A 33 8.35 6.48 -14.47
N ALA A 34 8.59 6.76 -15.76
CA ALA A 34 8.82 8.12 -16.25
C ALA A 34 7.61 9.02 -15.96
N TYR A 35 6.38 8.53 -16.22
CA TYR A 35 5.16 9.25 -15.90
C TYR A 35 5.04 9.55 -14.40
N LEU A 36 5.30 8.56 -13.52
CA LEU A 36 5.28 8.79 -12.07
C LEU A 36 6.37 9.76 -11.61
N GLN A 37 7.55 9.75 -12.24
CA GLN A 37 8.62 10.71 -11.94
C GLN A 37 8.20 12.14 -12.29
N GLU A 38 7.54 12.34 -13.45
CA GLU A 38 6.99 13.64 -13.82
C GLU A 38 5.92 14.09 -12.83
N GLN A 39 4.98 13.20 -12.45
CA GLN A 39 3.96 13.51 -11.44
C GLN A 39 4.59 13.87 -10.09
N PHE A 40 5.61 13.14 -9.65
CA PHE A 40 6.33 13.43 -8.43
C PHE A 40 7.02 14.80 -8.49
N ALA A 41 7.66 15.13 -9.61
CA ALA A 41 8.31 16.42 -9.81
C ALA A 41 7.32 17.59 -9.78
N LEU A 42 6.11 17.41 -10.32
CA LEU A 42 5.03 18.42 -10.27
C LEU A 42 4.57 18.75 -8.86
N LEU A 43 4.70 17.80 -7.92
CA LEU A 43 4.42 18.04 -6.50
C LEU A 43 5.50 18.86 -5.81
N GLY A 44 6.67 19.03 -6.43
CA GLY A 44 7.76 19.86 -5.93
C GLY A 44 8.45 19.29 -4.68
N PRO A 45 9.14 18.14 -4.79
CA PRO A 45 9.92 17.58 -3.70
C PRO A 45 11.00 18.56 -3.23
N ASN A 46 11.33 18.49 -1.94
CA ASN A 46 12.42 19.30 -1.39
C ASN A 46 13.79 18.82 -1.90
N LYS A 47 14.86 19.58 -1.56
CA LYS A 47 16.25 19.25 -1.96
C LYS A 47 16.73 17.86 -1.52
N ASN A 48 16.07 17.26 -0.53
CA ASN A 48 16.40 15.92 -0.05
C ASN A 48 15.58 14.83 -0.76
N GLY A 49 14.78 15.17 -1.77
CA GLY A 49 14.02 14.21 -2.57
C GLY A 49 12.67 13.80 -1.98
N TYR A 50 12.11 14.57 -1.03
CA TYR A 50 10.83 14.21 -0.41
C TYR A 50 9.71 15.21 -0.65
N ILE A 51 8.49 14.70 -0.82
CA ILE A 51 7.25 15.48 -0.78
C ILE A 51 6.62 15.42 0.61
N SER A 52 6.00 16.51 1.04
CA SER A 52 5.22 16.62 2.27
C SER A 52 3.77 16.98 1.98
N LEU A 53 2.91 16.92 2.99
CA LEU A 53 1.53 17.42 2.86
C LEU A 53 1.47 18.90 2.45
N GLN A 54 2.43 19.71 2.88
CA GLN A 54 2.57 21.09 2.42
C GLN A 54 2.79 21.17 0.90
N ASN A 55 3.63 20.28 0.35
CA ASN A 55 3.89 20.19 -1.09
C ASN A 55 2.60 19.80 -1.85
N LEU A 56 1.87 18.80 -1.37
CA LEU A 56 0.59 18.39 -1.91
C LEU A 56 -0.44 19.53 -1.89
N LYS A 57 -0.54 20.26 -0.76
CA LYS A 57 -1.42 21.43 -0.63
C LYS A 57 -1.09 22.51 -1.66
N MET A 58 0.19 22.83 -1.84
CA MET A 58 0.61 23.83 -2.82
C MET A 58 0.31 23.39 -4.26
N ALA A 59 0.58 22.12 -4.60
CA ALA A 59 0.27 21.57 -5.91
C ALA A 59 -1.23 21.57 -6.21
N LEU A 60 -2.07 21.23 -5.22
CA LEU A 60 -3.53 21.31 -5.34
C LEU A 60 -4.01 22.75 -5.54
N LEU A 61 -3.48 23.72 -4.78
CA LEU A 61 -3.82 25.13 -4.92
C LEU A 61 -3.43 25.68 -6.31
N LYS A 62 -2.25 25.31 -6.82
CA LYS A 62 -1.77 25.72 -8.15
C LYS A 62 -2.68 25.21 -9.27
N ASN A 63 -3.23 24.01 -9.13
CA ASN A 63 -4.09 23.37 -10.13
C ASN A 63 -5.58 23.47 -9.79
N SER A 64 -5.96 24.34 -8.85
CA SER A 64 -7.35 24.47 -8.42
C SER A 64 -8.21 25.12 -9.50
N THR A 65 -9.30 24.45 -9.86
CA THR A 65 -10.41 25.06 -10.58
C THR A 65 -11.30 25.83 -9.61
N ASP A 66 -12.20 26.66 -10.13
CA ASP A 66 -13.14 27.40 -9.28
C ASP A 66 -14.01 26.45 -8.43
N ALA A 67 -14.36 25.27 -8.95
CA ALA A 67 -15.04 24.22 -8.19
C ALA A 67 -14.25 23.76 -6.95
N VAL A 68 -12.91 23.67 -7.02
CA VAL A 68 -12.06 23.31 -5.88
C VAL A 68 -12.07 24.40 -4.82
N LYS A 69 -12.11 25.69 -5.22
CA LYS A 69 -12.18 26.83 -4.30
C LYS A 69 -13.46 26.86 -3.48
N TYR A 70 -14.58 26.45 -4.08
CA TYR A 70 -15.87 26.33 -3.41
C TYR A 70 -16.05 25.00 -2.67
N SER A 71 -15.15 24.04 -2.88
CA SER A 71 -15.16 22.76 -2.17
C SER A 71 -14.46 22.88 -0.80
N ARG A 72 -14.89 22.07 0.16
CA ARG A 72 -14.22 21.93 1.47
C ARG A 72 -12.89 21.16 1.39
N VAL A 73 -12.43 20.81 0.18
CA VAL A 73 -11.19 20.04 -0.03
C VAL A 73 -9.99 20.80 0.50
N LEU A 74 -9.93 22.12 0.32
CA LEU A 74 -8.81 22.94 0.82
C LEU A 74 -8.77 23.00 2.36
N ASP A 75 -9.94 23.07 3.01
CA ASP A 75 -10.05 23.00 4.48
C ASP A 75 -9.59 21.65 5.01
N PHE A 76 -10.02 20.57 4.35
CA PHE A 76 -9.62 19.21 4.68
C PHE A 76 -8.11 19.01 4.51
N VAL A 77 -7.56 19.42 3.38
CA VAL A 77 -6.11 19.37 3.13
C VAL A 77 -5.36 20.20 4.16
N SER A 78 -5.86 21.37 4.56
CA SER A 78 -5.23 22.19 5.60
C SER A 78 -5.26 21.51 6.98
N MET A 79 -6.38 20.89 7.35
CA MET A 79 -6.51 20.11 8.57
C MET A 79 -5.55 18.91 8.57
N VAL A 80 -5.50 18.15 7.48
CA VAL A 80 -4.61 16.98 7.35
C VAL A 80 -3.14 17.40 7.31
N SER A 81 -2.80 18.54 6.67
CA SER A 81 -1.43 19.08 6.62
C SER A 81 -0.88 19.50 7.98
N SER A 82 -1.75 19.75 8.97
CA SER A 82 -1.35 20.04 10.36
C SER A 82 -0.95 18.79 11.15
N LEU A 83 -1.27 17.60 10.64
CA LEU A 83 -0.82 16.34 11.23
C LEU A 83 0.69 16.23 11.02
N GLN A 84 1.42 15.84 12.07
CA GLN A 84 2.88 15.60 12.04
C GLN A 84 3.26 14.33 11.24
N TYR A 85 2.64 14.12 10.07
CA TYR A 85 2.82 12.93 9.27
C TYR A 85 3.90 13.07 8.20
N ARG A 86 4.44 11.88 7.89
CA ARG A 86 5.63 11.48 7.13
C ARG A 86 5.80 12.20 5.78
N LYS A 87 7.04 12.56 5.48
CA LYS A 87 7.51 12.93 4.14
C LYS A 87 7.64 11.67 3.29
N LEU A 88 7.23 11.70 2.02
CA LEU A 88 7.34 10.56 1.10
C LEU A 88 8.51 10.79 0.15
N ASP A 89 9.37 9.79 -0.01
CA ASP A 89 10.30 9.73 -1.14
C ASP A 89 9.58 9.24 -2.40
N PHE A 90 10.32 9.12 -3.51
CA PHE A 90 9.75 8.67 -4.78
C PHE A 90 9.23 7.22 -4.71
N GLU A 91 9.89 6.30 -4.02
CA GLU A 91 9.47 4.91 -3.95
C GLU A 91 8.17 4.77 -3.16
N GLU A 92 8.06 5.48 -2.04
CA GLU A 92 6.83 5.52 -1.24
C GLU A 92 5.68 6.21 -1.98
N PHE A 93 5.98 7.27 -2.75
CA PHE A 93 5.00 7.92 -3.63
C PHE A 93 4.53 6.97 -4.74
N ALA A 94 5.45 6.31 -5.44
CA ALA A 94 5.12 5.40 -6.53
C ALA A 94 4.26 4.23 -6.02
N ALA A 95 4.64 3.62 -4.90
CA ALA A 95 3.85 2.57 -4.25
C ALA A 95 2.43 3.04 -3.88
N ALA A 96 2.26 4.30 -3.47
CA ALA A 96 0.95 4.87 -3.14
C ALA A 96 0.13 5.31 -4.37
N ALA A 97 0.79 5.65 -5.48
CA ALA A 97 0.15 6.10 -6.71
C ALA A 97 -0.29 4.93 -7.61
N VAL A 98 0.30 3.75 -7.42
CA VAL A 98 -0.04 2.54 -8.16
C VAL A 98 -1.42 2.00 -7.73
N SER A 99 -2.28 1.73 -8.71
CA SER A 99 -3.58 1.08 -8.51
C SER A 99 -3.58 -0.32 -9.11
N VAL A 100 -3.79 -1.34 -8.27
CA VAL A 100 -3.90 -2.75 -8.69
C VAL A 100 -4.97 -2.90 -9.77
N TYR A 101 -6.15 -2.32 -9.57
CA TYR A 101 -7.24 -2.38 -10.53
C TYR A 101 -6.90 -1.79 -11.91
N GLN A 102 -6.04 -0.76 -11.95
CA GLN A 102 -5.61 -0.18 -13.22
C GLN A 102 -4.62 -1.10 -13.94
N MET A 103 -3.67 -1.70 -13.21
CA MET A 103 -2.69 -2.64 -13.79
C MET A 103 -3.33 -3.95 -14.25
N GLU A 104 -4.37 -4.42 -13.56
CA GLU A 104 -5.14 -5.60 -13.99
C GLU A 104 -5.86 -5.40 -15.32
N GLY A 105 -6.20 -4.16 -15.65
CA GLY A 105 -6.78 -3.80 -16.94
C GLY A 105 -5.77 -3.75 -18.08
N LEU A 106 -4.47 -3.91 -17.79
CA LEU A 106 -3.39 -3.93 -18.78
C LEU A 106 -3.02 -5.37 -19.14
N ASP A 107 -2.54 -5.56 -20.37
CA ASP A 107 -1.95 -6.83 -20.78
C ASP A 107 -0.72 -7.15 -19.92
N GLY A 108 -0.60 -8.40 -19.47
CA GLY A 108 0.58 -8.87 -18.72
C GLY A 108 0.51 -8.75 -17.20
N TRP A 109 -0.65 -8.43 -16.61
CA TRP A 109 -0.84 -8.41 -15.14
C TRP A 109 -0.27 -9.65 -14.43
N GLU A 110 -0.50 -10.85 -14.96
CA GLU A 110 0.03 -12.07 -14.33
C GLU A 110 1.56 -12.03 -14.24
N GLN A 111 2.23 -11.60 -15.32
CA GLN A 111 3.69 -11.47 -15.36
C GLN A 111 4.18 -10.41 -14.36
N HIS A 112 3.50 -9.27 -14.29
CA HIS A 112 3.80 -8.22 -13.31
C HIS A 112 3.64 -8.72 -11.88
N ALA A 113 2.52 -9.35 -11.55
CA ALA A 113 2.25 -9.88 -10.21
C ALA A 113 3.27 -10.95 -9.81
N ARG A 114 3.63 -11.87 -10.73
CA ARG A 114 4.66 -12.90 -10.50
C ARG A 114 6.02 -12.26 -10.22
N SER A 115 6.44 -11.32 -11.05
CA SER A 115 7.72 -10.62 -10.90
C SER A 115 7.77 -9.84 -9.58
N ALA A 116 6.66 -9.18 -9.22
CA ALA A 116 6.52 -8.47 -7.95
C ALA A 116 6.64 -9.43 -6.77
N TYR A 117 6.01 -10.60 -6.85
CA TYR A 117 6.11 -11.61 -5.82
C TYR A 117 7.53 -12.15 -5.66
N GLU A 118 8.29 -12.34 -6.75
CA GLU A 118 9.70 -12.75 -6.68
C GLU A 118 10.57 -11.71 -5.98
N LEU A 119 10.33 -10.42 -6.24
CA LEU A 119 11.00 -9.32 -5.54
C LEU A 119 10.62 -9.30 -4.06
N PHE A 120 9.32 -9.44 -3.77
CA PHE A 120 8.81 -9.50 -2.42
C PHE A 120 9.38 -10.70 -1.65
N GLU A 121 9.50 -11.88 -2.28
CA GLU A 121 10.03 -13.09 -1.67
C GLU A 121 11.48 -12.90 -1.17
N LYS A 122 12.28 -12.11 -1.90
CA LYS A 122 13.67 -11.82 -1.57
C LYS A 122 13.80 -10.76 -0.47
N ASP A 123 13.05 -9.66 -0.60
CA ASP A 123 13.30 -8.45 0.19
C ASP A 123 12.34 -8.29 1.38
N GLY A 124 11.12 -8.83 1.28
CA GLY A 124 10.00 -8.47 2.16
C GLY A 124 9.22 -9.65 2.77
N ASN A 125 9.28 -10.85 2.18
CA ASN A 125 8.48 -11.98 2.63
C ASN A 125 9.10 -12.65 3.86
N ARG A 126 8.52 -12.37 5.02
CA ARG A 126 8.94 -12.86 6.32
C ARG A 126 7.87 -13.80 6.86
N PRO A 127 8.23 -14.77 7.71
CA PRO A 127 7.24 -15.60 8.38
C PRO A 127 6.22 -14.73 9.13
N ILE A 128 4.95 -15.06 8.99
CA ILE A 128 3.82 -14.35 9.60
C ILE A 128 2.96 -15.35 10.37
N MET A 129 2.58 -14.98 11.59
CA MET A 129 1.64 -15.79 12.35
C MET A 129 0.22 -15.56 11.82
N ILE A 130 -0.55 -16.62 11.63
CA ILE A 130 -1.91 -16.53 11.06
C ILE A 130 -2.80 -15.63 11.92
N GLU A 131 -2.61 -15.65 13.24
CA GLU A 131 -3.35 -14.80 14.19
C GLU A 131 -3.02 -13.32 14.01
N GLU A 132 -1.76 -12.99 13.67
CA GLU A 132 -1.33 -11.62 13.41
C GLU A 132 -1.94 -11.10 12.09
N LEU A 133 -1.92 -11.93 11.05
CA LEU A 133 -2.55 -11.63 9.78
C LEU A 133 -4.07 -11.43 9.94
N ALA A 134 -4.74 -12.34 10.66
CA ALA A 134 -6.17 -12.26 10.91
C ALA A 134 -6.58 -10.99 11.69
N SER A 135 -5.80 -10.63 12.72
CA SER A 135 -6.06 -9.42 13.50
C SER A 135 -5.98 -8.15 12.65
N GLU A 136 -5.11 -8.12 11.65
CA GLU A 136 -4.89 -6.96 10.78
C GLU A 136 -5.91 -6.90 9.65
N LEU A 137 -6.38 -8.07 9.20
CA LEU A 137 -7.56 -8.18 8.35
C LEU A 137 -8.88 -7.86 9.08
N GLY A 138 -8.85 -7.62 10.40
CA GLY A 138 -10.03 -7.33 11.20
C GLY A 138 -10.97 -8.53 11.36
N LEU A 139 -10.47 -9.75 11.17
CA LEU A 139 -11.27 -10.96 11.31
C LEU A 139 -11.67 -11.18 12.77
N SER A 140 -12.94 -11.49 13.00
CA SER A 140 -13.45 -11.83 14.33
C SER A 140 -12.76 -13.11 14.85
N PRO A 141 -12.47 -13.22 16.16
CA PRO A 141 -11.95 -14.44 16.77
C PRO A 141 -12.85 -15.68 16.57
N SER A 142 -14.12 -15.47 16.20
CA SER A 142 -15.09 -16.52 15.89
C SER A 142 -14.94 -17.11 14.48
N VAL A 143 -14.14 -16.48 13.61
CA VAL A 143 -13.85 -16.99 12.26
C VAL A 143 -12.78 -18.07 12.39
N PRO A 144 -12.92 -19.23 11.71
CA PRO A 144 -11.85 -20.23 11.64
C PRO A 144 -10.71 -19.70 10.75
N VAL A 145 -9.90 -18.78 11.29
CA VAL A 145 -8.85 -18.05 10.56
C VAL A 145 -7.83 -18.98 9.90
N HIS A 146 -7.56 -20.12 10.53
CA HIS A 146 -6.69 -21.16 9.99
C HIS A 146 -7.25 -21.82 8.72
N VAL A 147 -8.57 -21.81 8.52
CA VAL A 147 -9.23 -22.28 7.29
C VAL A 147 -9.28 -21.16 6.25
N VAL A 148 -9.62 -19.94 6.68
CA VAL A 148 -9.76 -18.79 5.77
C VAL A 148 -8.43 -18.34 5.16
N LEU A 149 -7.35 -18.45 5.93
CA LEU A 149 -6.01 -17.99 5.54
C LEU A 149 -5.07 -19.14 5.21
N GLN A 150 -5.58 -20.39 5.15
CA GLN A 150 -4.75 -21.59 4.97
C GLN A 150 -3.88 -21.49 3.71
N ASP A 151 -4.49 -21.08 2.59
CA ASP A 151 -3.79 -20.97 1.32
C ASP A 151 -3.00 -19.67 1.16
N TRP A 152 -3.14 -18.74 2.11
CA TRP A 152 -2.46 -17.46 2.09
C TRP A 152 -1.07 -17.58 2.71
N VAL A 153 -0.89 -18.48 3.68
CA VAL A 153 0.39 -18.67 4.37
C VAL A 153 0.91 -20.09 4.11
N ARG A 154 2.13 -20.19 3.58
CA ARG A 154 2.74 -21.48 3.24
C ARG A 154 3.06 -22.27 4.51
N HIS A 155 2.62 -23.52 4.55
CA HIS A 155 2.91 -24.43 5.67
C HIS A 155 4.40 -24.76 5.83
N SER A 156 5.19 -24.65 4.76
CA SER A 156 6.62 -25.01 4.76
C SER A 156 7.50 -24.05 5.58
N ASP A 157 7.20 -22.75 5.53
CA ASP A 157 8.06 -21.69 6.08
C ASP A 157 7.29 -20.56 6.79
N GLY A 158 5.96 -20.66 6.85
CA GLY A 158 5.11 -19.64 7.49
C GLY A 158 5.07 -18.32 6.74
N LYS A 159 5.58 -18.25 5.50
CA LYS A 159 5.60 -17.03 4.69
C LYS A 159 4.35 -16.89 3.85
N LEU A 160 4.08 -15.68 3.35
CA LEU A 160 2.94 -15.44 2.48
C LEU A 160 3.12 -16.16 1.13
N SER A 161 2.09 -16.88 0.69
CA SER A 161 2.01 -17.49 -0.64
C SER A 161 1.77 -16.43 -1.71
N PHE A 162 1.91 -16.81 -2.98
CA PHE A 162 1.55 -15.93 -4.10
C PHE A 162 0.07 -15.53 -4.06
N LEU A 163 -0.80 -16.47 -3.67
CA LEU A 163 -2.23 -16.19 -3.50
C LEU A 163 -2.47 -15.18 -2.38
N GLY A 164 -1.81 -15.34 -1.23
CA GLY A 164 -1.89 -14.39 -0.13
C GLY A 164 -1.39 -13.00 -0.53
N PHE A 165 -0.31 -12.94 -1.31
CA PHE A 165 0.24 -11.70 -1.87
C PHE A 165 -0.78 -10.96 -2.74
N LEU A 166 -1.40 -11.66 -3.70
CA LEU A 166 -2.46 -11.09 -4.54
C LEU A 166 -3.65 -10.60 -3.72
N LYS A 167 -4.14 -11.42 -2.77
CA LYS A 167 -5.28 -11.04 -1.93
C LYS A 167 -5.02 -9.78 -1.10
N LEU A 168 -3.79 -9.61 -0.61
CA LEU A 168 -3.41 -8.40 0.10
C LEU A 168 -3.26 -7.18 -0.81
N LEU A 169 -2.77 -7.36 -2.05
CA LEU A 169 -2.70 -6.29 -3.06
C LEU A 169 -4.07 -5.70 -3.40
N HIS A 170 -5.12 -6.52 -3.49
CA HIS A 170 -6.48 -6.02 -3.73
C HIS A 170 -7.10 -5.26 -2.56
N GLY A 171 -6.43 -5.28 -1.40
CA GLY A 171 -6.91 -4.69 -0.18
C GLY A 171 -7.90 -5.59 0.57
N ILE A 172 -7.85 -5.43 1.89
CA ILE A 172 -8.62 -6.17 2.90
C ILE A 172 -10.14 -6.00 2.68
N SER A 173 -10.56 -4.89 2.06
CA SER A 173 -11.98 -4.58 1.79
C SER A 173 -12.65 -5.55 0.82
N SER A 174 -11.89 -6.34 0.06
CA SER A 174 -12.41 -7.34 -0.90
C SER A 174 -12.55 -8.75 -0.33
N CYS A 175 -12.22 -8.97 0.95
CA CYS A 175 -12.57 -10.20 1.66
C CYS A 175 -14.09 -10.25 1.91
N SER A 176 -14.87 -10.46 0.85
CA SER A 176 -16.21 -11.02 1.00
C SER A 176 -16.03 -12.45 1.51
N ILE A 177 -16.10 -12.63 2.82
CA ILE A 177 -16.31 -13.94 3.41
C ILE A 177 -17.60 -14.47 2.77
N PRO A 178 -17.56 -15.61 2.04
CA PRO A 178 -18.79 -16.20 1.54
C PRO A 178 -19.71 -16.44 2.73
N LYS A 179 -20.91 -15.86 2.72
CA LYS A 179 -21.94 -16.27 3.67
C LYS A 179 -22.26 -17.74 3.33
N ALA A 180 -22.00 -18.62 4.28
CA ALA A 180 -22.55 -19.96 4.30
C ALA A 180 -24.08 -19.90 4.38
#